data_AF-A0A6P1BY02-F1
#
_entry.id   AF-A0A6P1BY02-F1
#
_cell.length_a   1.000
_cell.length_b   1.000
_cell.length_c   1.000
_cell.angle_alpha   90.00
_cell.angle_beta   90.00
_cell.angle_gamma   90.00
#
_symmetry.space_group_name_H-M   'P 1'
#
loop_
_entity.id
_entity.type
_entity.pdbx_description
1 polymer ?
#
loop_
_entity_poly.entity_id
_entity_poly.type
_entity_poly.pdbx_seq_one_letter_code
_entity_poly.pdbx_strand_id
1 'polypeptide(L)' 'FTAYTIYDPLVAWEMDVADRPGKLVPGLATEWKVDDTDKTKWRFTLRRNVKFHDGSDFNADAVIWNL' A
#
# COMPACT_ATOMS: atom_id res chain seq x y z
N PHE A 1 -4.64 -12.02 14.32
CA PHE A 1 -4.75 -12.60 12.96
C PHE A 1 -5.77 -11.87 12.06
N THR A 2 -6.60 -10.96 12.59
CA THR A 2 -7.69 -10.29 11.86
C THR A 2 -7.28 -9.04 11.07
N ALA A 3 -6.10 -8.47 11.32
CA ALA A 3 -5.69 -7.25 10.63
C ALA A 3 -5.55 -7.46 9.11
N TYR A 4 -4.94 -8.56 8.67
CA TYR A 4 -4.79 -8.90 7.26
C TYR A 4 -6.11 -9.22 6.54
N THR A 5 -7.16 -9.58 7.30
CA THR A 5 -8.45 -9.94 6.70
C THR A 5 -9.39 -8.73 6.57
N ILE A 6 -9.07 -7.61 7.23
CA ILE A 6 -9.93 -6.42 7.33
C ILE A 6 -9.23 -5.18 6.73
N TYR A 7 -7.90 -5.13 6.76
CA TYR A 7 -7.13 -4.00 6.26
C TYR A 7 -6.18 -4.43 5.15
N ASP A 8 -6.09 -3.57 4.13
CA ASP A 8 -5.11 -3.70 3.06
C ASP A 8 -4.02 -2.62 3.22
N PRO A 9 -2.72 -2.97 3.19
CA PRO A 9 -1.63 -2.01 3.26
C PRO A 9 -1.39 -1.32 1.90
N LEU A 10 -0.63 -0.21 1.90
CA LEU A 10 -0.13 0.39 0.66
C LEU A 10 0.77 -0.57 -0.12
N VAL A 11 1.70 -1.22 0.57
CA VAL A 11 2.63 -2.20 0.03
C VAL A 11 2.54 -3.46 0.89
N ALA A 12 2.39 -4.61 0.24
CA ALA A 12 2.31 -5.89 0.92
C ALA A 12 3.61 -6.69 0.74
N TRP A 13 3.72 -7.78 1.48
CA TRP A 13 4.76 -8.77 1.28
C TRP A 13 4.21 -9.95 0.50
N GLU A 14 5.05 -10.53 -0.36
CA GLU A 14 4.80 -11.81 -1.00
C GLU A 14 4.53 -12.87 0.09
N MET A 15 3.33 -13.44 0.06
CA MET A 15 2.91 -14.45 1.02
C MET A 15 3.39 -15.85 0.56
N ASP A 16 3.44 -16.78 1.51
CA ASP A 16 3.79 -18.19 1.26
C ASP A 16 5.21 -18.41 0.71
N VAL A 17 6.20 -17.73 1.31
CA VAL A 17 7.62 -17.89 1.01
C VAL A 17 8.35 -18.36 2.26
N ALA A 18 8.95 -19.56 2.20
CA ALA A 18 9.61 -20.19 3.36
C ALA A 18 11.14 -20.25 3.22
N ASP A 19 11.68 -20.12 2.02
CA ASP A 19 13.07 -20.39 1.66
C ASP A 19 13.90 -19.13 1.38
N ARG A 20 13.26 -17.97 1.28
CA ARG A 20 13.91 -16.66 1.08
C ARG A 20 13.05 -15.53 1.67
N PRO A 21 13.58 -14.30 1.79
CA PRO A 21 12.76 -13.13 2.10
C PRO A 21 11.65 -12.94 1.05
N GLY A 22 10.43 -12.67 1.53
CA GLY A 22 9.32 -12.25 0.69
C GLY A 22 9.66 -10.94 -0.01
N LYS A 23 9.24 -10.78 -1.26
CA LYS A 23 9.41 -9.51 -1.98
C LYS A 23 8.29 -8.55 -1.63
N LEU A 24 8.53 -7.25 -1.79
CA LEU A 24 7.46 -6.26 -1.75
C LEU A 24 6.57 -6.43 -2.99
N VAL A 25 5.26 -6.43 -2.79
CA VAL A 25 4.24 -6.57 -3.84
C VAL A 25 3.18 -5.48 -3.72
N PRO A 26 2.52 -5.09 -4.82
CA PRO A 26 1.47 -4.06 -4.79
C PRO A 26 0.31 -4.41 -3.86
N GLY A 27 -0.07 -3.44 -3.03
CA GLY A 27 -1.30 -3.45 -2.23
C GLY A 27 -2.30 -2.42 -2.75
N LEU A 28 -2.68 -1.48 -1.89
CA LEU A 28 -3.46 -0.29 -2.25
C LEU A 28 -2.65 0.72 -3.08
N ALA A 29 -1.32 0.69 -3.02
CA ALA A 29 -0.46 1.35 -3.99
C ALA A 29 -0.03 0.36 -5.08
N THR A 30 -0.24 0.73 -6.35
CA THR A 30 0.10 -0.09 -7.52
C THR A 30 1.57 0.06 -7.93
N GLU A 31 2.18 1.19 -7.59
CA GLU A 31 3.58 1.52 -7.86
C GLU A 31 4.09 2.45 -6.76
N TRP A 32 5.39 2.38 -6.46
CA TRP A 32 6.09 3.34 -5.63
C TRP A 32 7.51 3.56 -6.14
N LYS A 33 7.97 4.80 -6.05
CA LYS A 33 9.33 5.17 -6.45
C LYS A 33 9.91 6.24 -5.55
N VAL A 34 11.21 6.14 -5.31
CA VAL A 34 11.99 7.23 -4.70
C VAL A 34 12.07 8.36 -5.70
N ASP A 35 11.99 9.60 -5.22
CA ASP A 35 12.21 10.77 -6.07
C ASP A 35 13.64 10.77 -6.63
N ASP A 36 13.78 11.23 -7.88
CA ASP A 36 15.08 11.22 -8.56
C ASP A 36 16.07 12.21 -7.93
N THR A 37 15.54 13.33 -7.42
CA THR A 37 16.32 14.45 -6.89
C THR A 37 16.46 14.44 -5.37
N ASP A 38 15.47 13.89 -4.66
CA ASP A 38 15.43 13.86 -3.21
C ASP A 38 15.15 12.44 -2.69
N LYS A 39 16.20 11.74 -2.27
CA LYS A 39 16.11 10.33 -1.84
C LYS A 39 15.35 10.13 -0.52
N THR A 40 14.88 11.20 0.11
CA THR A 40 13.99 11.13 1.28
C THR A 40 12.51 11.12 0.90
N LYS A 41 12.17 11.45 -0.35
CA LYS A 41 10.78 11.50 -0.84
C LYS A 41 10.41 10.24 -1.60
N TRP A 42 9.25 9.70 -1.27
CA TRP A 42 8.63 8.58 -1.97
C TRP A 42 7.32 9.02 -2.60
N ARG A 43 7.07 8.58 -3.82
CA ARG A 43 5.81 8.78 -4.55
C ARG A 43 5.12 7.44 -4.72
N PHE A 44 3.88 7.34 -4.24
CA PHE A 44 3.03 6.18 -4.39
C PHE A 44 1.91 6.48 -5.39
N THR A 45 1.66 5.54 -6.32
CA THR A 45 0.51 5.57 -7.22
C THR A 45 -0.60 4.72 -6.59
N LEU A 46 -1.71 5.34 -6.21
CA LEU A 46 -2.82 4.65 -5.55
C LEU A 46 -3.73 3.93 -6.54
N ARG A 47 -4.25 2.77 -6.14
CA ARG A 47 -5.26 2.02 -6.88
C ARG A 47 -6.54 2.86 -7.02
N ARG A 48 -7.11 2.88 -8.23
CA ARG A 48 -8.34 3.64 -8.51
C ARG A 48 -9.60 2.85 -8.14
N ASN A 49 -10.67 3.58 -7.87
CA ASN A 49 -12.01 3.04 -7.58
C ASN A 49 -12.07 2.10 -6.37
N VAL A 50 -11.17 2.31 -5.39
CA VAL A 50 -11.21 1.60 -4.12
C VAL A 50 -12.09 2.36 -3.14
N LYS A 51 -12.90 1.63 -2.38
CA LYS A 51 -13.78 2.16 -1.35
C LYS A 51 -13.52 1.46 -0.02
N PHE A 52 -13.71 2.20 1.07
CA PHE A 52 -13.77 1.63 2.41
C PHE A 52 -15.11 0.91 2.62
N HIS A 53 -15.20 0.14 3.71
CA HIS A 53 -16.41 -0.62 4.03
C HIS A 53 -17.67 0.24 4.26
N ASP A 54 -17.50 1.52 4.57
CA ASP A 54 -18.60 2.50 4.70
C ASP A 54 -19.00 3.17 3.37
N GLY A 55 -18.31 2.83 2.27
CA GLY A 55 -18.57 3.35 0.93
C GLY A 55 -17.79 4.63 0.56
N SER A 56 -17.07 5.23 1.51
CA SER A 56 -16.18 6.38 1.24
C SER A 56 -15.02 5.99 0.32
N ASP A 57 -14.49 6.96 -0.42
CA ASP A 57 -13.41 6.71 -1.38
C ASP A 57 -12.04 6.61 -0.69
N PHE A 58 -11.23 5.67 -1.16
CA PHE A 58 -9.81 5.63 -0.83
C PHE A 58 -9.03 6.59 -1.73
N ASN A 59 -8.33 7.55 -1.12
CA ASN A 59 -7.54 8.57 -1.79
C ASN A 59 -6.31 8.97 -0.95
N ALA A 60 -5.51 9.92 -1.44
CA ALA A 60 -4.28 10.35 -0.78
C ALA A 60 -4.52 11.00 0.59
N ASP A 61 -5.63 11.71 0.78
CA ASP A 61 -5.97 12.33 2.08
C ASP A 61 -6.23 11.26 3.14
N ALA A 62 -6.96 10.20 2.76
CA ALA A 62 -7.17 9.04 3.62
C ALA A 62 -5.86 8.34 4.00
N VAL A 63 -4.90 8.27 3.08
CA VAL A 63 -3.56 7.73 3.38
C VAL A 63 -2.82 8.59 4.39
N ILE A 64 -2.80 9.92 4.20
CA ILE A 64 -2.13 10.86 5.10
C ILE A 64 -2.67 10.72 6.53
N TRP A 65 -3.97 10.54 6.69
CA TRP A 65 -4.59 10.37 8.01
C TRP A 65 -4.15 9.11 8.75
N ASN A 66 -3.76 8.05 8.03
CA ASN A 66 -3.48 6.72 8.60
C ASN A 66 -1.98 6.39 8.75
N LEU A 67 -1.08 7.36 8.49
CA LEU A 67 0.38 7.17 8.58
C LEU A 67 0.94 7.52 9.96
#